data_AF-U2V5I3-F1
#
_entry.id   AF-U2V5I3-F1
#
_cell.length_a   1.000
_cell.length_b   1.000
_cell.length_c   1.000
_cell.angle_alpha   90.00
_cell.angle_beta   90.00
_cell.angle_gamma   90.00
#
_symmetry.space_group_name_H-M   'P 1'
#
loop_
_entity.id
_entity.type
_entity.pdbx_description
1 polymer ?
#
loop_
_entity_poly.entity_id
_entity_poly.type
_entity_poly.pdbx_seq_one_letter_code
_entity_poly.pdbx_strand_id
1 'polypeptide(L)'
;MFFYYKKILAIIVSFFYIFVNYNFYNSIYHEYTNAKIFNITLWLGIVEVFFWIMLLYSVFYLENKSISNDSNGKTRETIELEEKKDIRDLLICFALFLISLVCVNISRVILQSSPYMNDVVSTVNSYVLFFGGTRVLFIFSAIVFGFIAWSRRNIFLLIISLLNGVVSVMIWLDFDGNITAIIRIIIAILAIGYYIFLKNIIKYSFKQTDNPKLENVK
;
A
#
# COMPACT_ATOMS: atom_id res chain seq x y z
N MET A 1 -15.61 -13.98 -10.95
CA MET A 1 -14.35 -14.27 -11.67
C MET A 1 -13.32 -13.13 -11.55
N PHE A 2 -13.66 -11.88 -11.89
CA PHE A 2 -12.72 -10.73 -11.86
C PHE A 2 -12.01 -10.48 -10.52
N PHE A 3 -12.70 -10.63 -9.39
CA PHE A 3 -12.10 -10.46 -8.04
C PHE A 3 -11.07 -11.54 -7.69
N TYR A 4 -11.26 -12.78 -8.17
CA TYR A 4 -10.32 -13.87 -7.91
C TYR A 4 -9.00 -13.66 -8.65
N TYR A 5 -9.07 -13.20 -9.92
CA TYR A 5 -7.89 -12.81 -10.69
C TYR A 5 -7.13 -11.66 -10.05
N LYS A 6 -7.83 -10.65 -9.51
CA LYS A 6 -7.20 -9.54 -8.78
C LYS A 6 -6.44 -9.99 -7.53
N LYS A 7 -7.02 -10.93 -6.77
CA LYS A 7 -6.39 -11.51 -5.57
C LYS A 7 -5.13 -12.30 -5.92
N ILE A 8 -5.19 -13.14 -6.97
CA ILE A 8 -4.02 -13.87 -7.46
C ILE A 8 -2.92 -12.90 -7.92
N LEU A 9 -3.30 -11.87 -8.70
CA LEU A 9 -2.36 -10.85 -9.16
C LEU A 9 -1.68 -10.12 -7.98
N ALA A 10 -2.44 -9.74 -6.94
CA ALA A 10 -1.90 -9.08 -5.77
C ALA A 10 -0.91 -9.98 -4.99
N ILE A 11 -1.20 -11.28 -4.91
CA ILE A 11 -0.28 -12.27 -4.33
C ILE A 11 1.00 -12.38 -5.17
N ILE A 12 0.89 -12.47 -6.51
CA ILE A 12 2.04 -12.51 -7.42
C ILE A 12 2.90 -11.25 -7.27
N VAL A 13 2.29 -10.06 -7.24
CA VAL A 13 3.02 -8.80 -7.03
C VAL A 13 3.71 -8.78 -5.67
N SER A 14 3.09 -9.33 -4.63
CA SER A 14 3.70 -9.45 -3.30
C SER A 14 4.92 -10.39 -3.32
N PHE A 15 4.88 -11.49 -4.07
CA PHE A 15 6.04 -12.35 -4.28
C PHE A 15 7.18 -11.64 -5.02
N PHE A 16 6.86 -10.87 -6.07
CA PHE A 16 7.87 -10.05 -6.75
C PHE A 16 8.47 -9.01 -5.80
N TYR A 17 7.64 -8.41 -4.94
CA TYR A 17 8.10 -7.44 -3.94
C TYR A 17 9.09 -8.07 -2.94
N ILE A 18 8.87 -9.32 -2.53
CA ILE A 18 9.86 -10.07 -1.73
C ILE A 18 11.20 -10.20 -2.49
N PHE A 19 11.15 -10.63 -3.76
CA PHE A 19 12.34 -10.87 -4.55
C PHE A 19 13.18 -9.61 -4.78
N VAL A 20 12.55 -8.48 -5.12
CA VAL A 20 13.28 -7.22 -5.31
C VAL A 20 13.88 -6.68 -4.02
N ASN A 21 13.20 -6.85 -2.87
CA ASN A 21 13.76 -6.46 -1.57
C ASN A 21 14.92 -7.37 -1.16
N TYR A 22 14.85 -8.66 -1.46
CA TYR A 22 15.96 -9.59 -1.24
C TYR A 22 17.19 -9.24 -2.08
N ASN A 23 16.99 -8.91 -3.37
CA ASN A 23 18.08 -8.46 -4.23
C ASN A 23 18.69 -7.14 -3.75
N PHE A 24 17.85 -6.21 -3.28
CA PHE A 24 18.29 -4.95 -2.73
C PHE A 24 19.10 -5.13 -1.44
N TYR A 25 18.64 -5.98 -0.53
CA TYR A 25 19.38 -6.36 0.67
C TYR A 25 20.76 -6.94 0.31
N ASN A 26 20.81 -7.86 -0.66
CA ASN A 26 22.08 -8.46 -1.10
C ASN A 26 23.05 -7.46 -1.73
N SER A 27 22.56 -6.36 -2.30
CA SER A 27 23.40 -5.32 -2.91
C SER A 27 24.26 -4.55 -1.93
N ILE A 28 23.98 -4.66 -0.63
CA ILE A 28 24.77 -4.02 0.44
C ILE A 28 26.01 -4.83 0.79
N TYR A 29 25.90 -6.15 0.67
CA TYR A 29 26.98 -7.07 1.01
C TYR A 29 27.89 -7.40 -0.18
N HIS A 30 27.56 -6.89 -1.37
CA HIS A 30 28.31 -7.13 -2.59
C HIS A 30 28.63 -5.81 -3.27
N GLU A 31 29.89 -5.63 -3.65
CA GLU A 31 30.32 -4.49 -4.45
C GLU A 31 29.82 -4.66 -5.89
N TYR A 32 28.65 -4.10 -6.17
CA TYR A 32 28.09 -4.04 -7.51
C TYR A 32 28.46 -2.74 -8.21
N THR A 33 28.53 -2.80 -9.54
CA THR A 33 28.70 -1.60 -10.36
C THR A 33 27.49 -0.67 -10.18
N ASN A 34 27.72 0.64 -10.28
CA ASN A 34 26.68 1.66 -10.19
C ASN A 34 25.47 1.38 -11.11
N ALA A 35 25.74 0.88 -12.33
CA ALA A 35 24.68 0.50 -13.28
C ALA A 35 23.81 -0.66 -12.76
N LYS A 36 24.42 -1.63 -12.06
CA LYS A 36 23.68 -2.74 -11.46
C LYS A 36 22.89 -2.27 -10.23
N ILE A 37 23.46 -1.40 -9.40
CA ILE A 37 22.74 -0.79 -8.25
C ILE A 37 21.55 0.03 -8.75
N PHE A 38 21.73 0.85 -9.78
CA PHE A 38 20.65 1.61 -10.43
C PHE A 38 19.50 0.70 -10.87
N ASN A 39 19.81 -0.40 -11.56
CA ASN A 39 18.79 -1.34 -11.99
C ASN A 39 18.06 -2.00 -10.81
N ILE A 40 18.78 -2.39 -9.75
CA ILE A 40 18.18 -2.99 -8.56
C ILE A 40 17.23 -2.00 -7.87
N THR A 41 17.66 -0.76 -7.64
CA THR A 41 16.86 0.25 -6.94
C THR A 41 15.68 0.74 -7.77
N LEU A 42 15.84 0.84 -9.11
CA LEU A 42 14.76 1.19 -10.02
C LEU A 42 13.68 0.11 -10.06
N TRP A 43 14.07 -1.17 -10.19
CA TRP A 43 13.11 -2.28 -10.17
C TRP A 43 12.41 -2.39 -8.82
N LEU A 44 13.13 -2.20 -7.71
CA LEU A 44 12.54 -2.11 -6.38
C LEU A 44 11.47 -1.02 -6.33
N GLY A 45 11.80 0.20 -6.79
CA GLY A 45 10.87 1.33 -6.77
C GLY A 45 9.59 1.09 -7.58
N ILE A 46 9.71 0.50 -8.77
CA ILE A 46 8.55 0.16 -9.62
C ILE A 46 7.66 -0.87 -8.93
N VAL A 47 8.23 -1.99 -8.48
CA VAL A 47 7.46 -3.07 -7.86
C VAL A 47 6.83 -2.63 -6.54
N GLU A 48 7.53 -1.80 -5.75
CA GLU A 48 7.01 -1.22 -4.51
C GLU A 48 5.75 -0.38 -4.73
N VAL A 49 5.74 0.46 -5.77
CA VAL A 49 4.56 1.27 -6.12
C VAL A 49 3.38 0.35 -6.51
N PHE A 50 3.62 -0.66 -7.35
CA PHE A 50 2.57 -1.62 -7.73
C PHE A 50 2.02 -2.39 -6.52
N PHE A 51 2.90 -2.83 -5.62
CA PHE A 51 2.52 -3.51 -4.39
C PHE A 51 1.58 -2.64 -3.53
N TRP A 52 1.97 -1.38 -3.27
CA TRP A 52 1.16 -0.48 -2.45
C TRP A 52 -0.16 -0.10 -3.13
N ILE A 53 -0.19 0.08 -4.46
CA ILE A 53 -1.45 0.30 -5.20
C ILE A 53 -2.42 -0.87 -4.97
N MET A 54 -1.94 -2.12 -5.11
CA MET A 54 -2.77 -3.31 -4.90
C MET A 54 -3.26 -3.44 -3.46
N LEU A 55 -2.42 -3.09 -2.48
CA LEU A 55 -2.80 -3.11 -1.07
C LEU A 55 -3.86 -2.05 -0.76
N LEU A 56 -3.60 -0.79 -1.11
CA LEU A 56 -4.54 0.30 -0.88
C LEU A 56 -5.87 0.10 -1.61
N TYR A 57 -5.85 -0.43 -2.84
CA TYR A 57 -7.06 -0.79 -3.57
C TYR A 57 -7.90 -1.83 -2.82
N SER A 58 -7.26 -2.83 -2.22
CA SER A 58 -7.99 -3.83 -1.42
C SER A 58 -8.58 -3.23 -0.13
N VAL A 59 -7.91 -2.24 0.47
CA VAL A 59 -8.40 -1.50 1.65
C VAL A 59 -9.62 -0.65 1.29
N PHE A 60 -9.63 -0.03 0.11
CA PHE A 60 -10.77 0.72 -0.41
C PHE A 60 -12.03 -0.14 -0.50
N TYR A 61 -11.90 -1.37 -1.01
CA TYR A 61 -13.03 -2.28 -1.18
C TYR A 61 -13.68 -2.69 0.15
N LEU A 62 -12.90 -2.71 1.24
CA LEU A 62 -13.42 -3.01 2.57
C LEU A 62 -14.25 -1.85 3.17
N GLU A 63 -13.90 -0.58 2.90
CA GLU A 63 -14.68 0.61 3.34
C GLU A 63 -16.09 0.61 2.78
N ASN A 64 -16.18 0.36 1.47
CA ASN A 64 -17.45 0.43 0.76
C ASN A 64 -18.46 -0.61 1.30
N LYS A 65 -17.96 -1.66 1.96
CA LYS A 65 -18.78 -2.71 2.57
C LYS A 65 -19.18 -2.40 4.02
N SER A 66 -18.34 -1.71 4.81
CA SER A 66 -18.72 -1.28 6.17
C SER A 66 -19.85 -0.27 6.12
N ILE A 67 -19.73 0.71 5.23
CA ILE A 67 -20.72 1.75 4.99
C ILE A 67 -22.09 1.15 4.59
N SER A 68 -22.12 0.20 3.65
CA SER A 68 -23.38 -0.40 3.18
C SER A 68 -24.17 -1.12 4.28
N ASN A 69 -23.49 -1.60 5.33
CA ASN A 69 -24.12 -2.35 6.43
C ASN A 69 -24.61 -1.45 7.58
N ASP A 70 -24.16 -0.20 7.67
CA ASP A 70 -24.45 0.74 8.77
C ASP A 70 -25.58 1.73 8.45
N SER A 71 -26.31 1.50 7.35
CA SER A 71 -27.36 2.38 6.82
C SER A 71 -28.69 2.37 7.62
N ASN A 72 -28.66 1.99 8.91
CA ASN A 72 -29.85 1.88 9.73
C ASN A 72 -30.18 3.23 10.41
N GLY A 73 -31.00 4.06 9.75
CA GLY A 73 -31.69 5.19 10.40
C GLY A 73 -31.40 6.61 9.89
N LYS A 74 -30.52 6.82 8.90
CA LYS A 74 -30.27 8.13 8.27
C LYS A 74 -31.03 8.29 6.94
N THR A 75 -31.38 9.52 6.56
CA THR A 75 -32.02 9.84 5.28
C THR A 75 -31.07 9.49 4.12
N ARG A 76 -31.56 8.79 3.08
CA ARG A 76 -30.76 8.30 1.93
C ARG A 76 -29.83 9.38 1.32
N GLU A 77 -30.32 10.61 1.19
CA GLU A 77 -29.55 11.72 0.60
C GLU A 77 -28.36 12.17 1.47
N THR A 78 -28.51 12.16 2.80
CA THR A 78 -27.42 12.50 3.73
C THR A 78 -26.34 11.42 3.78
N ILE A 79 -26.74 10.15 3.65
CA ILE A 79 -25.82 9.02 3.58
C ILE A 79 -24.98 9.13 2.30
N GLU A 80 -25.61 9.31 1.13
CA GLU A 80 -24.89 9.37 -0.14
C GLU A 80 -23.89 10.53 -0.23
N LEU A 81 -24.18 11.67 0.40
CA LEU A 81 -23.28 12.83 0.45
C LEU A 81 -22.09 12.60 1.40
N GLU A 82 -22.33 12.01 2.57
CA GLU A 82 -21.27 11.62 3.52
C GLU A 82 -20.36 10.55 2.88
N GLU A 83 -20.94 9.52 2.25
CA GLU A 83 -20.20 8.46 1.56
C GLU A 83 -19.29 8.98 0.44
N LYS A 84 -19.81 9.88 -0.40
CA LYS A 84 -19.02 10.47 -1.49
C LYS A 84 -17.87 11.33 -0.96
N LYS A 85 -18.07 12.03 0.15
CA LYS A 85 -17.04 12.84 0.80
C LYS A 85 -15.95 11.95 1.38
N ASP A 86 -16.32 10.90 2.12
CA ASP A 86 -15.36 9.97 2.75
C ASP A 86 -14.54 9.19 1.71
N ILE A 87 -15.18 8.74 0.62
CA ILE A 87 -14.49 8.09 -0.51
C ILE A 87 -13.45 9.02 -1.12
N ARG A 88 -13.81 10.30 -1.33
CA ARG A 88 -12.91 11.30 -1.91
C ARG A 88 -11.73 11.55 -0.97
N ASP A 89 -11.98 11.72 0.32
CA ASP A 89 -10.94 12.03 1.30
C ASP A 89 -9.98 10.84 1.45
N LEU A 90 -10.49 9.60 1.41
CA LEU A 90 -9.67 8.37 1.38
C LEU A 90 -8.81 8.29 0.12
N LEU A 91 -9.36 8.63 -1.04
CA LEU A 91 -8.62 8.64 -2.31
C LEU A 91 -7.51 9.68 -2.32
N ILE A 92 -7.76 10.87 -1.75
CA ILE A 92 -6.73 11.90 -1.56
C ILE A 92 -5.61 11.39 -0.65
N CYS A 93 -5.94 10.71 0.46
CA CYS A 93 -4.94 10.13 1.36
C CYS A 93 -4.08 9.08 0.65
N PHE A 94 -4.68 8.21 -0.17
CA PHE A 94 -3.96 7.22 -0.96
C PHE A 94 -3.06 7.86 -2.02
N ALA A 95 -3.53 8.92 -2.67
CA ALA A 95 -2.74 9.67 -3.64
C ALA A 95 -1.51 10.32 -2.97
N LEU A 96 -1.69 10.98 -1.82
CA LEU A 96 -0.60 11.57 -1.05
C LEU A 96 0.44 10.51 -0.62
N PHE A 97 -0.03 9.36 -0.15
CA PHE A 97 0.84 8.24 0.18
C PHE A 97 1.67 7.78 -1.03
N LEU A 98 1.03 7.53 -2.16
CA LEU A 98 1.72 7.06 -3.37
C LEU A 98 2.70 8.09 -3.94
N ILE A 99 2.35 9.38 -3.95
CA ILE A 99 3.25 10.44 -4.38
C ILE A 99 4.48 10.50 -3.47
N SER A 100 4.28 10.47 -2.15
CA SER A 100 5.40 10.46 -1.19
C SER A 100 6.30 9.24 -1.36
N LEU A 101 5.72 8.05 -1.60
CA LEU A 101 6.45 6.82 -1.86
C LEU A 101 7.29 6.91 -3.15
N VAL A 102 6.71 7.44 -4.24
CA VAL A 102 7.44 7.64 -5.50
C VAL A 102 8.62 8.59 -5.31
N CYS A 103 8.44 9.70 -4.58
CA CYS A 103 9.52 10.63 -4.29
C CYS A 103 10.65 9.97 -3.48
N VAL A 104 10.32 9.18 -2.46
CA VAL A 104 11.31 8.41 -1.68
C VAL A 104 12.03 7.40 -2.57
N ASN A 105 11.34 6.73 -3.50
CA ASN A 105 11.95 5.78 -4.41
C ASN A 105 12.90 6.45 -5.41
N ILE A 106 12.53 7.60 -5.95
CA ILE A 106 13.43 8.40 -6.80
C ILE A 106 14.66 8.84 -6.00
N SER A 107 14.48 9.28 -4.75
CA SER A 107 15.57 9.61 -3.83
C SER A 107 16.52 8.43 -3.65
N ARG A 108 15.99 7.24 -3.36
CA ARG A 108 16.77 6.01 -3.20
C ARG A 108 17.60 5.72 -4.45
N VAL A 109 16.98 5.75 -5.62
CA VAL A 109 17.66 5.47 -6.89
C VAL A 109 18.84 6.42 -7.07
N ILE A 110 18.62 7.73 -6.93
CA ILE A 110 19.65 8.76 -7.15
C ILE A 110 20.80 8.63 -6.15
N LEU A 111 20.49 8.48 -4.86
CA LEU A 111 21.49 8.49 -3.79
C LEU A 111 22.32 7.22 -3.73
N GLN A 112 21.73 6.06 -4.06
CA GLN A 112 22.43 4.79 -3.94
C GLN A 112 23.17 4.39 -5.21
N SER A 113 22.70 4.83 -6.39
CA SER A 113 23.36 4.45 -7.65
C SER A 113 24.52 5.36 -8.04
N SER A 114 24.66 6.53 -7.43
CA SER A 114 25.67 7.53 -7.81
C SER A 114 26.30 8.18 -6.58
N PRO A 115 27.55 7.82 -6.26
CA PRO A 115 28.32 8.48 -5.19
C PRO A 115 28.43 10.00 -5.42
N TYR A 116 28.65 10.43 -6.66
CA TYR A 116 28.70 11.85 -7.00
C TYR A 116 27.39 12.58 -6.66
N MET A 117 26.24 12.00 -7.00
CA MET A 117 24.95 12.62 -6.66
C MET A 117 24.71 12.64 -5.15
N ASN A 118 25.16 11.62 -4.43
CA ASN A 118 25.10 11.60 -2.98
C ASN A 118 25.86 12.79 -2.37
N ASP A 119 27.09 13.04 -2.83
CA ASP A 119 27.93 14.15 -2.37
C ASP A 119 27.33 15.52 -2.70
N VAL A 120 26.77 15.66 -3.91
CA VAL A 120 26.07 16.90 -4.33
C VAL A 120 24.85 17.15 -3.46
N VAL A 121 24.07 16.10 -3.16
CA VAL A 121 22.88 16.23 -2.31
C VAL A 121 23.25 16.63 -0.89
N SER A 122 24.34 16.09 -0.33
CA SER A 122 24.78 16.45 1.03
C SER A 122 25.35 17.87 1.14
N THR A 123 25.79 18.46 0.03
CA THR A 123 26.47 19.77 0.03
C THR A 123 25.53 20.91 -0.32
N VAL A 124 24.53 20.67 -1.18
CA VAL A 124 23.59 21.70 -1.64
C VAL A 124 22.36 21.73 -0.74
N ASN A 125 22.20 22.81 0.04
CA ASN A 125 21.11 22.95 1.02
C ASN A 125 19.71 22.70 0.44
N SER A 126 19.44 23.13 -0.80
CA SER A 126 18.17 22.90 -1.48
C SER A 126 17.88 21.41 -1.71
N TYR A 127 18.90 20.62 -2.04
CA TYR A 127 18.74 19.18 -2.25
C TYR A 127 18.62 18.43 -0.92
N VAL A 128 19.38 18.81 0.11
CA VAL A 128 19.18 18.29 1.48
C VAL A 128 17.74 18.48 1.91
N LEU A 129 17.19 19.69 1.74
CA LEU A 129 15.82 20.02 2.14
C LEU A 129 14.79 19.25 1.31
N PHE A 130 15.00 19.10 0.00
CA PHE A 130 14.09 18.33 -0.86
C PHE A 130 14.07 16.83 -0.51
N PHE A 131 15.24 16.19 -0.43
CA PHE A 131 15.33 14.75 -0.14
C PHE A 131 14.97 14.45 1.32
N GLY A 132 15.38 15.28 2.28
CA GLY A 132 14.95 15.17 3.66
C GLY A 132 13.44 15.40 3.82
N GLY A 133 12.90 16.44 3.17
CA GLY A 133 11.49 16.79 3.22
C GLY A 133 10.57 15.71 2.65
N THR A 134 10.96 15.07 1.55
CA THR A 134 10.20 13.95 0.97
C THR A 134 10.13 12.72 1.89
N ARG A 135 11.21 12.42 2.63
CA ARG A 135 11.22 11.36 3.64
C ARG A 135 10.33 11.70 4.84
N VAL A 136 10.36 12.95 5.31
CA VAL A 136 9.45 13.42 6.37
C VAL A 136 7.99 13.34 5.92
N LEU A 137 7.69 13.75 4.68
CA LEU A 137 6.34 13.61 4.10
C LEU A 137 5.87 12.15 4.09
N PHE A 138 6.77 11.21 3.81
CA PHE A 138 6.47 9.77 3.85
C PHE A 138 6.16 9.26 5.27
N ILE A 139 6.78 9.84 6.32
CA ILE A 139 6.40 9.54 7.71
C ILE A 139 4.96 9.99 7.97
N PHE A 140 4.61 11.22 7.58
CA PHE A 140 3.24 11.72 7.73
C PHE A 140 2.23 10.85 6.98
N SER A 141 2.53 10.44 5.75
CA SER A 141 1.64 9.58 4.98
C SER A 141 1.50 8.18 5.59
N ALA A 142 2.56 7.64 6.20
CA ALA A 142 2.51 6.38 6.93
C ALA A 142 1.61 6.46 8.18
N ILE A 143 1.62 7.59 8.91
CA ILE A 143 0.73 7.84 10.05
C ILE A 143 -0.74 7.88 9.61
N VAL A 144 -1.02 8.60 8.52
CA VAL A 144 -2.37 8.67 7.93
C VAL A 144 -2.86 7.27 7.54
N PHE A 145 -1.99 6.46 6.91
CA PHE A 145 -2.31 5.07 6.61
C PHE A 145 -2.63 4.25 7.87
N GLY A 146 -2.00 4.54 9.00
CA GLY A 146 -2.32 3.93 10.30
C GLY A 146 -3.71 4.23 10.81
N PHE A 147 -4.17 5.48 10.69
CA PHE A 147 -5.56 5.80 11.03
C PHE A 147 -6.56 5.04 10.14
N ILE A 148 -6.26 4.89 8.85
CA ILE A 148 -7.10 4.12 7.91
C ILE A 148 -7.11 2.63 8.30
N ALA A 149 -5.94 2.05 8.61
CA ALA A 149 -5.83 0.66 9.04
C ALA A 149 -6.57 0.41 10.36
N TRP A 150 -6.55 1.37 11.29
CA TRP A 150 -7.28 1.33 12.55
C TRP A 150 -8.79 1.30 12.34
N SER A 151 -9.30 2.17 11.47
CA SER A 151 -10.72 2.19 11.10
C SER A 151 -11.21 0.83 10.56
N ARG A 152 -10.36 0.12 9.82
CA ARG A 152 -10.69 -1.18 9.19
C ARG A 152 -10.79 -2.35 10.16
N ARG A 153 -10.31 -2.22 11.40
CA ARG A 153 -10.27 -3.29 12.42
C ARG A 153 -9.70 -4.62 11.91
N ASN A 154 -8.80 -4.59 10.92
CA ASN A 154 -8.14 -5.78 10.39
C ASN A 154 -6.73 -5.89 10.96
N ILE A 155 -6.47 -6.97 11.69
CA ILE A 155 -5.20 -7.18 12.38
C ILE A 155 -3.99 -7.20 11.43
N PHE A 156 -4.13 -7.74 10.23
CA PHE A 156 -3.02 -7.75 9.26
C PHE A 156 -2.68 -6.34 8.77
N LEU A 157 -3.70 -5.52 8.47
CA LEU A 157 -3.50 -4.14 8.03
C LEU A 157 -2.92 -3.27 9.14
N LEU A 158 -3.32 -3.50 10.39
CA LEU A 158 -2.75 -2.84 11.56
C LEU A 158 -1.25 -3.13 11.69
N ILE A 159 -0.86 -4.41 11.60
CA ILE A 159 0.55 -4.79 11.68
C ILE A 159 1.33 -4.23 10.48
N ILE A 160 0.80 -4.32 9.26
CA ILE A 160 1.45 -3.77 8.06
C ILE A 160 1.67 -2.27 8.20
N SER A 161 0.66 -1.53 8.69
CA SER A 161 0.79 -0.10 8.91
C SER A 161 1.86 0.24 9.95
N LEU A 162 1.90 -0.47 11.08
CA LEU A 162 2.90 -0.25 12.11
C LEU A 162 4.31 -0.50 11.58
N LEU A 163 4.51 -1.61 10.87
CA LEU A 163 5.79 -1.93 10.23
C LEU A 163 6.17 -0.87 9.18
N ASN A 164 5.21 -0.37 8.40
CA ASN A 164 5.48 0.70 7.44
C ASN A 164 5.84 2.03 8.12
N GLY A 165 5.27 2.32 9.29
CA GLY A 165 5.69 3.45 10.13
C GLY A 165 7.13 3.30 10.63
N VAL A 166 7.55 2.09 11.02
CA VAL A 166 8.95 1.83 11.35
C VAL A 166 9.84 2.04 10.13
N VAL A 167 9.45 1.50 8.96
CA VAL A 167 10.21 1.66 7.71
C VAL A 167 10.37 3.13 7.33
N SER A 168 9.33 3.96 7.45
CA SER A 168 9.40 5.38 7.09
C SER A 168 10.40 6.15 7.98
N VAL A 169 10.40 5.87 9.29
CA VAL A 169 11.38 6.45 10.23
C VAL A 169 12.79 5.96 9.91
N MET A 170 12.97 4.68 9.62
CA MET A 170 14.28 4.12 9.30
C MET A 170 14.85 4.65 7.98
N ILE A 171 14.01 4.88 6.96
CA ILE A 171 14.40 5.55 5.71
C ILE A 171 14.84 6.98 5.99
N TRP A 172 14.17 7.69 6.90
CA TRP A 172 14.58 9.03 7.31
C TRP A 172 15.96 9.03 7.99
N LEU A 173 16.27 8.00 8.78
CA LEU A 173 17.57 7.78 9.44
C LEU A 173 18.65 7.14 8.53
N ASP A 174 18.43 7.06 7.22
CA ASP A 174 19.35 6.45 6.24
C ASP A 174 19.61 4.93 6.42
N PHE A 175 18.80 4.23 7.21
CA PHE A 175 18.87 2.76 7.37
C PHE A 175 18.07 1.99 6.31
N ASP A 176 17.94 2.53 5.10
CA ASP A 176 17.05 2.01 4.04
C ASP A 176 17.54 0.69 3.42
N GLY A 177 18.83 0.36 3.52
CA GLY A 177 19.36 -0.86 2.92
C GLY A 177 19.09 -2.14 3.72
N ASN A 178 19.31 -2.10 5.04
CA ASN A 178 19.53 -3.32 5.82
C ASN A 178 18.21 -3.82 6.44
N ILE A 179 17.88 -3.31 7.62
CA ILE A 179 16.73 -3.75 8.42
C ILE A 179 15.40 -3.45 7.71
N THR A 180 15.29 -2.32 7.02
CA THR A 180 14.06 -1.94 6.28
C THR A 180 13.75 -2.89 5.12
N ALA A 181 14.75 -3.43 4.43
CA ALA A 181 14.53 -4.43 3.37
C ALA A 181 13.93 -5.71 3.96
N ILE A 182 14.41 -6.14 5.13
CA ILE A 182 13.85 -7.28 5.88
C ILE A 182 12.42 -6.98 6.33
N ILE A 183 12.16 -5.79 6.88
CA ILE A 183 10.80 -5.40 7.31
C ILE A 183 9.85 -5.36 6.11
N ARG A 184 10.29 -4.87 4.94
CA ARG A 184 9.48 -4.88 3.70
C ARG A 184 9.15 -6.29 3.21
N ILE A 185 10.07 -7.24 3.35
CA ILE A 185 9.79 -8.66 3.09
C ILE A 185 8.72 -9.18 4.05
N ILE A 186 8.82 -8.85 5.35
CA ILE A 186 7.80 -9.24 6.35
C ILE A 186 6.43 -8.63 6.00
N ILE A 187 6.38 -7.34 5.61
CA ILE A 187 5.17 -6.66 5.15
C ILE A 187 4.56 -7.41 3.96
N ALA A 188 5.37 -7.83 2.98
CA ALA A 188 4.91 -8.56 1.81
C ALA A 188 4.30 -9.92 2.19
N ILE A 189 4.92 -10.66 3.12
CA ILE A 189 4.39 -11.94 3.63
C ILE A 189 3.06 -11.73 4.35
N LEU A 190 2.96 -10.69 5.19
CA LEU A 190 1.71 -10.32 5.86
C LEU A 190 0.62 -9.91 4.86
N ALA A 191 0.99 -9.22 3.78
CA ALA A 191 0.06 -8.84 2.72
C ALA A 191 -0.47 -10.08 1.98
N ILE A 192 0.37 -11.08 1.70
CA ILE A 192 -0.08 -12.37 1.14
C ILE A 192 -1.09 -13.03 2.09
N GLY A 193 -0.77 -13.10 3.39
CA GLY A 193 -1.69 -13.61 4.41
C GLY A 193 -3.03 -12.86 4.40
N TYR A 194 -2.97 -11.52 4.42
CA TYR A 194 -4.14 -10.65 4.31
C TYR A 194 -4.98 -10.95 3.06
N TYR A 195 -4.37 -11.09 1.89
CA TYR A 195 -5.09 -11.40 0.66
C TYR A 195 -5.74 -12.77 0.73
N ILE A 196 -5.07 -13.79 1.26
CA ILE A 196 -5.62 -15.15 1.42
C ILE A 196 -6.84 -15.13 2.34
N PHE A 197 -6.74 -14.47 3.51
CA PHE A 197 -7.82 -14.36 4.50
C PHE A 197 -8.92 -13.35 4.12
N LEU A 198 -8.68 -12.52 3.09
CA LEU A 198 -9.74 -11.69 2.50
C LEU A 198 -10.84 -12.63 1.98
N LYS A 199 -11.99 -12.60 2.68
CA LYS A 199 -13.13 -13.48 2.41
C LYS A 199 -13.56 -13.33 0.95
N ASN A 200 -13.53 -14.41 0.17
CA ASN A 200 -14.10 -14.43 -1.19
C ASN A 200 -15.62 -14.26 -1.06
N ILE A 201 -16.13 -13.03 -1.16
CA ILE A 201 -17.57 -12.79 -1.18
C ILE A 201 -18.03 -13.00 -2.63
N ILE A 202 -18.07 -14.26 -3.06
CA ILE A 202 -19.08 -14.67 -4.04
C ILE A 202 -20.21 -15.24 -3.20
N LYS A 203 -21.05 -14.35 -2.66
CA LYS A 203 -22.39 -14.75 -2.25
C LYS A 203 -23.09 -15.09 -3.56
N TYR A 204 -23.11 -16.37 -3.93
CA TYR A 204 -24.09 -16.85 -4.90
C TYR A 204 -25.46 -16.53 -4.28
N SER A 205 -26.00 -15.38 -4.64
CA SER A 205 -27.41 -15.08 -4.43
C SER A 205 -28.17 -15.91 -5.47
N PHE A 206 -28.24 -17.22 -5.28
CA PHE A 206 -29.42 -17.92 -5.76
C PHE A 206 -30.55 -17.39 -4.89
N LYS A 207 -31.24 -16.39 -5.43
CA LYS A 207 -32.53 -15.94 -4.92
C LYS A 207 -33.43 -17.18 -5.03
N GLN A 208 -33.57 -17.90 -3.92
CA GLN A 208 -34.61 -18.90 -3.77
C GLN A 208 -35.90 -18.10 -3.84
N THR A 209 -36.53 -18.11 -5.02
CA THR A 209 -37.79 -17.43 -5.27
C THR A 209 -38.89 -18.25 -4.59
N ASP A 210 -38.99 -18.14 -3.27
CA ASP A 210 -40.14 -18.64 -2.52
C ASP A 210 -41.31 -17.67 -2.71
N ASN A 211 -42.10 -17.93 -3.76
CA ASN A 211 -43.56 -18.03 -3.71
C ASN A 211 -44.14 -17.96 -5.13
N PRO A 212 -44.62 -19.08 -5.72
CA PRO A 212 -45.75 -18.97 -6.61
C PRO A 212 -46.95 -18.54 -5.77
N LYS A 213 -47.46 -17.33 -6.00
CA LYS A 213 -48.80 -16.95 -5.57
C LYS A 213 -49.75 -18.04 -6.07
N LEU A 214 -50.33 -18.79 -5.15
CA LEU A 214 -51.53 -19.59 -5.37
C LEU A 214 -52.67 -18.60 -5.66
N GLU A 215 -52.77 -18.20 -6.91
CA GLU A 215 -53.96 -17.58 -7.46
C GLU A 215 -54.92 -18.72 -7.80
N ASN A 216 -55.82 -19.00 -6.85
CA ASN A 216 -57.03 -19.79 -7.05
C ASN A 216 -58.15 -18.95 -6.41
N VAL A 217 -59.29 -18.65 -7.01
CA VAL A 217 -60.00 -19.17 -8.17
C VAL A 217 -61.09 -18.12 -8.50
N LYS A 218 -61.64 -18.17 -9.72
CA LYS A 218 -62.88 -17.50 -10.14
C LYS A 218 -64.03 -17.63 -9.14
#